data_AF-A0A4R4QKP3-F1
#
_entry.id   AF-A0A4R4QKP3-F1
#
_cell.length_a   1.000
_cell.length_b   1.000
_cell.length_c   1.000
_cell.angle_alpha   90.00
_cell.angle_beta   90.00
_cell.angle_gamma   90.00
#
_symmetry.space_group_name_H-M   'P 1'
#
loop_
_entity.id
_entity.type
_entity.pdbx_description
1 polymer ?
#
loop_
_entity_poly.entity_id
_entity_poly.type
_entity_poly.pdbx_seq_one_letter_code
_entity_poly.pdbx_strand_id
1 'polypeptide(L)'
;MLGWSSTNPNWQHYSLAQPAFHASAYPEIRGDKGTYRQRWDGAAESVEGALADLVDELHGTPYVVTMDESTSRRMWDGLQNGRLSSSPEARNSRHWLPGSTLHHDERPRAIIRINIDADEVPQPVGSTHLAKAEDSAPKDQATATTLYEVTTDFGSPVWILPTVPRSYDGAKAGRLGAEYTRWDAKRSVASDNKEDRRKGEMPQNWYSMKGTEIYPLTCADDVSAEALAITTAKLCHQAQFWDSRTRYPVPLHAAKQMDEDHPQYRRTIAYEAELVIEPGIEET
;
A
#
# COMPACT_ATOMS: atom_id res chain seq x y z
N MET A 1 4.72 -18.38 5.87
CA MET A 1 4.96 -17.37 4.82
C MET A 1 6.32 -17.63 4.21
N LEU A 2 6.38 -17.72 2.89
CA LEU A 2 7.63 -17.82 2.14
C LEU A 2 8.08 -16.41 1.74
N GLY A 3 9.38 -16.25 1.51
CA GLY A 3 10.00 -15.05 0.98
C GLY A 3 10.98 -15.42 -0.12
N TRP A 4 11.10 -14.52 -1.10
CA TRP A 4 12.01 -14.62 -2.23
C TRP A 4 12.69 -13.27 -2.42
N SER A 5 13.94 -13.26 -2.88
CA SER A 5 14.69 -12.03 -3.14
C SER A 5 15.58 -12.20 -4.36
N SER A 6 15.89 -11.11 -5.07
CA SER A 6 16.75 -11.17 -6.25
C SER A 6 18.20 -11.55 -5.94
N THR A 7 18.69 -11.29 -4.72
CA THR A 7 20.06 -11.62 -4.31
C THR A 7 20.22 -13.08 -3.90
N ASN A 8 19.13 -13.73 -3.46
CA ASN A 8 19.06 -15.16 -3.21
C ASN A 8 17.75 -15.68 -3.84
N PRO A 9 17.78 -16.04 -5.14
CA PRO A 9 16.59 -16.34 -5.94
C PRO A 9 16.06 -17.74 -5.64
N ASN A 10 15.64 -17.97 -4.40
CA ASN A 10 15.00 -19.20 -3.96
C ASN A 10 13.86 -18.84 -3.00
N TRP A 11 12.73 -19.54 -3.15
CA TRP A 11 11.66 -19.47 -2.18
C TRP A 11 12.06 -20.21 -0.91
N GLN A 12 11.98 -19.52 0.22
CA GLN A 12 12.30 -20.09 1.52
C GLN A 12 11.42 -19.46 2.60
N HIS A 13 11.41 -20.01 3.81
CA HIS A 13 10.69 -19.38 4.92
C HIS A 13 11.14 -17.93 5.11
N TYR A 14 10.18 -17.00 5.30
CA TYR A 14 10.45 -15.57 5.41
C TYR A 14 11.53 -15.23 6.47
N SER A 15 11.55 -15.96 7.58
CA SER A 15 12.56 -15.81 8.65
C SER A 15 13.99 -16.14 8.22
N LEU A 16 14.17 -16.93 7.16
CA LEU A 16 15.46 -17.25 6.54
C LEU A 16 15.74 -16.33 5.34
N ALA A 17 14.70 -16.00 4.57
CA ALA A 17 14.81 -15.11 3.41
C ALA A 17 15.32 -13.71 3.79
N GLN A 18 14.75 -13.13 4.85
CA GLN A 18 15.08 -11.77 5.28
C GLN A 18 16.57 -11.59 5.64
N PRO A 19 17.19 -12.39 6.54
CA PRO A 19 18.61 -12.24 6.84
C PRO A 19 19.50 -12.60 5.65
N ALA A 20 19.11 -13.55 4.80
CA ALA A 20 19.87 -13.88 3.59
C ALA A 20 19.91 -12.71 2.61
N PHE A 21 18.78 -12.04 2.41
CA PHE A 21 18.69 -10.83 1.60
C PHE A 21 19.51 -9.69 2.20
N HIS A 22 19.41 -9.45 3.51
CA HIS A 22 20.15 -8.39 4.22
C HIS A 22 21.66 -8.61 4.31
N ALA A 23 22.13 -9.85 4.12
CA ALA A 23 23.55 -10.19 4.12
C ALA A 23 24.25 -9.84 2.79
N SER A 24 23.49 -9.69 1.71
CA SER A 24 24.00 -9.31 0.40
C SER A 24 23.86 -7.81 0.14
N ALA A 25 24.73 -7.24 -0.68
CA ALA A 25 24.46 -5.95 -1.28
C ALA A 25 23.26 -6.06 -2.24
N TYR A 26 22.52 -4.96 -2.43
CA TYR A 26 21.65 -4.86 -3.60
C TYR A 26 22.48 -5.19 -4.85
N PRO A 27 21.88 -5.88 -5.84
CA PRO A 27 22.57 -6.15 -7.09
C PRO A 27 23.12 -4.83 -7.60
N GLU A 28 24.45 -4.72 -7.74
CA GLU A 28 25.04 -3.57 -8.40
C GLU A 28 24.40 -3.52 -9.79
N ILE A 29 23.65 -2.46 -10.06
CA ILE A 29 23.21 -2.13 -11.42
C ILE A 29 24.48 -1.69 -12.14
N ARG A 30 25.30 -2.67 -12.49
CA ARG A 30 26.70 -2.53 -12.85
C ARG A 30 26.78 -1.85 -14.21
N GLY A 31 26.83 -0.53 -14.21
CA GLY A 31 27.17 0.28 -15.39
C GLY A 31 26.36 -0.05 -16.65
N ASP A 32 25.11 -0.48 -16.51
CA ASP A 32 24.37 -0.98 -17.67
C ASP A 32 23.93 0.21 -18.52
N LYS A 33 24.42 0.25 -19.76
CA LYS A 33 24.10 1.23 -20.81
C LYS A 33 22.64 1.07 -21.29
N GLY A 34 21.78 0.46 -20.49
CA GLY A 34 20.38 0.26 -20.76
C GLY A 34 19.58 1.55 -20.53
N THR A 35 18.63 1.79 -21.42
CA THR A 35 17.62 2.83 -21.26
C THR A 35 16.83 2.65 -19.97
N TYR A 36 16.26 3.74 -19.44
CA TYR A 36 15.45 3.71 -18.22
C TYR A 36 14.35 2.63 -18.22
N ARG A 37 13.73 2.33 -19.37
CA ARG A 37 12.71 1.27 -19.50
C ARG A 37 13.30 -0.14 -19.34
N GLN A 38 14.48 -0.40 -19.88
CA GLN A 38 15.13 -1.72 -19.80
C GLN A 38 15.42 -2.13 -18.35
N ARG A 39 15.64 -1.16 -17.44
CA ARG A 39 15.80 -1.45 -16.01
C ARG A 39 14.53 -2.00 -15.38
N TRP A 40 13.38 -1.40 -15.72
CA TRP A 40 12.08 -1.87 -15.24
C TRP A 40 11.67 -3.20 -15.89
N ASP A 41 12.08 -3.42 -17.15
CA ASP A 41 11.89 -4.72 -17.81
C ASP A 41 12.69 -5.81 -17.10
N GLY A 42 13.96 -5.58 -16.76
CA GLY A 42 14.77 -6.56 -16.02
C GLY A 42 14.24 -6.86 -14.62
N ALA A 43 13.66 -5.85 -13.95
CA ALA A 43 12.96 -6.06 -12.67
C ALA A 43 11.70 -6.91 -12.86
N ALA A 44 10.91 -6.65 -13.91
CA ALA A 44 9.75 -7.48 -14.25
C ALA A 44 10.16 -8.92 -14.57
N GLU A 45 11.21 -9.13 -15.37
CA GLU A 45 11.76 -10.46 -15.67
C GLU A 45 12.16 -11.24 -14.41
N SER A 46 12.78 -10.56 -13.43
CA SER A 46 13.14 -11.17 -12.15
C SER A 46 11.91 -11.65 -11.38
N VAL A 47 10.82 -10.87 -11.40
CA VAL A 47 9.56 -11.25 -10.75
C VAL A 47 8.85 -12.37 -11.52
N GLU A 48 8.85 -12.36 -12.86
CA GLU A 48 8.30 -13.46 -13.66
C GLU A 48 9.06 -14.77 -13.40
N GLY A 49 10.39 -14.72 -13.26
CA GLY A 49 11.20 -15.87 -12.84
C GLY A 49 10.82 -16.36 -11.45
N ALA A 50 10.68 -15.46 -10.47
CA ALA A 50 10.22 -15.82 -9.13
C ALA A 50 8.83 -16.45 -9.13
N LEU A 51 7.91 -15.99 -9.98
CA LEU A 51 6.58 -16.57 -10.12
C LEU A 51 6.62 -17.95 -10.78
N ALA A 52 7.53 -18.18 -11.73
CA ALA A 52 7.76 -19.50 -12.31
C ALA A 52 8.25 -20.48 -11.24
N ASP A 53 9.26 -20.10 -10.45
CA ASP A 53 9.78 -20.93 -9.35
C ASP A 53 8.71 -21.17 -8.26
N LEU A 54 7.80 -20.22 -8.05
CA LEU A 54 6.72 -20.34 -7.07
C LEU A 54 5.72 -21.44 -7.46
N VAL A 55 5.49 -21.65 -8.75
CA VAL A 55 4.56 -22.69 -9.25
C VAL A 55 5.03 -24.07 -8.81
N ASP A 56 6.33 -24.33 -8.90
CA ASP A 56 6.95 -25.58 -8.47
C ASP A 56 6.79 -25.79 -6.96
N GLU A 57 7.02 -24.74 -6.16
CA GLU A 57 6.88 -24.75 -4.70
C GLU A 57 5.43 -24.91 -4.22
N LEU A 58 4.47 -24.39 -4.97
CA LEU A 58 3.05 -24.49 -4.65
C LEU A 58 2.43 -25.83 -5.05
N HIS A 59 3.15 -26.66 -5.80
CA HIS A 59 2.68 -27.97 -6.28
C HIS A 59 1.28 -27.93 -6.93
N GLY A 60 1.04 -26.90 -7.75
CA GLY A 60 -0.26 -26.69 -8.43
C GLY A 60 -1.35 -26.05 -7.57
N THR A 61 -1.03 -25.57 -6.36
CA THR A 61 -1.98 -24.79 -5.55
C THR A 61 -2.24 -23.44 -6.21
N PRO A 62 -3.51 -23.06 -6.48
CA PRO A 62 -3.82 -21.77 -7.06
C PRO A 62 -3.42 -20.63 -6.12
N TYR A 63 -2.90 -19.54 -6.69
CA TYR A 63 -2.45 -18.38 -5.94
C TYR A 63 -2.97 -17.07 -6.53
N VAL A 64 -2.89 -16.02 -5.72
CA VAL A 64 -3.28 -14.65 -6.05
C VAL A 64 -2.09 -13.74 -5.78
N VAL A 65 -1.85 -12.78 -6.67
CA VAL A 65 -0.76 -11.81 -6.53
C VAL A 65 -1.32 -10.49 -6.02
N THR A 66 -0.78 -9.98 -4.92
CA THR A 66 -1.10 -8.65 -4.39
C THR A 66 0.09 -7.72 -4.63
N MET A 67 -0.18 -6.49 -5.06
CA MET A 67 0.86 -5.56 -5.49
C MET A 67 0.63 -4.15 -4.99
N ASP A 68 1.72 -3.43 -4.74
CA ASP A 68 1.70 -1.99 -4.50
C ASP A 68 1.70 -1.24 -5.84
N GLU A 69 0.67 -0.43 -6.08
CA GLU A 69 0.49 0.36 -7.30
C GLU A 69 1.72 1.20 -7.63
N SER A 70 2.20 1.95 -6.64
CA SER A 70 3.16 3.04 -6.84
C SER A 70 4.52 2.54 -7.34
N THR A 71 4.93 1.37 -6.86
CA THR A 71 6.20 0.74 -7.19
C THR A 71 6.10 -0.16 -8.42
N SER A 72 4.94 -0.79 -8.65
CA SER A 72 4.77 -1.79 -9.70
C SER A 72 4.28 -1.27 -11.04
N ARG A 73 3.62 -0.10 -11.08
CA ARG A 73 3.07 0.50 -12.30
C ARG A 73 4.09 0.78 -13.40
N ARG A 74 5.37 0.90 -13.05
CA ARG A 74 6.47 1.12 -14.00
C ARG A 74 6.98 -0.18 -14.63
N MET A 75 6.84 -1.30 -13.94
CA MET A 75 7.25 -2.62 -14.43
C MET A 75 6.26 -3.15 -15.46
N TRP A 76 4.98 -3.17 -15.10
CA TRP A 76 3.90 -3.72 -15.93
C TRP A 76 3.01 -2.64 -16.52
N ASP A 77 2.86 -2.69 -17.84
CA ASP A 77 2.09 -1.70 -18.59
C ASP A 77 0.58 -1.73 -18.24
N GLY A 78 0.02 -2.91 -17.95
CA GLY A 78 -1.39 -3.11 -17.61
C GLY A 78 -1.78 -2.56 -16.24
N LEU A 79 -0.81 -2.20 -15.39
CA LEU A 79 -1.06 -1.58 -14.08
C LEU A 79 -1.23 -0.06 -14.16
N GLN A 80 -0.97 0.56 -15.32
CA GLN A 80 -1.10 2.00 -15.51
C GLN A 80 -2.57 2.44 -15.50
N ASN A 81 -2.90 3.54 -14.79
CA ASN A 81 -4.27 4.06 -14.66
C ASN A 81 -5.01 4.20 -16.00
N GLY A 82 -4.33 4.70 -17.05
CA GLY A 82 -4.93 4.85 -18.38
C GLY A 82 -5.09 3.56 -19.19
N ARG A 83 -4.64 2.42 -18.66
CA ARG A 83 -4.72 1.09 -19.29
C ARG A 83 -5.48 0.08 -18.43
N LEU A 84 -6.04 0.52 -17.30
CA LEU A 84 -6.90 -0.33 -16.47
C LEU A 84 -8.08 -0.82 -17.31
N SER A 85 -8.45 -2.09 -17.09
CA SER A 85 -9.53 -2.77 -17.82
C SER A 85 -9.30 -2.92 -19.34
N SER A 86 -8.08 -2.67 -19.84
CA SER A 86 -7.71 -2.94 -21.24
C SER A 86 -7.22 -4.38 -21.43
N SER A 87 -7.50 -4.97 -22.60
CA SER A 87 -7.05 -6.32 -22.96
C SER A 87 -5.55 -6.34 -23.32
N PRO A 88 -4.80 -7.40 -22.95
CA PRO A 88 -3.39 -7.59 -23.35
C PRO A 88 -3.18 -7.63 -24.88
N GLU A 89 -4.19 -8.08 -25.63
CA GLU A 89 -4.11 -8.33 -27.07
C GLU A 89 -3.87 -7.07 -27.91
N ALA A 90 -4.10 -5.90 -27.32
CA ALA A 90 -4.05 -4.65 -28.07
C ALA A 90 -2.62 -4.14 -28.37
N ARG A 91 -1.54 -4.61 -27.71
CA ARG A 91 -0.24 -3.88 -27.75
C ARG A 91 1.05 -4.68 -27.53
N ASN A 92 2.14 -4.13 -28.06
CA ASN A 92 3.54 -4.62 -28.07
C ASN A 92 4.27 -4.64 -26.70
N SER A 93 3.58 -4.69 -25.56
CA SER A 93 4.27 -4.70 -24.25
C SER A 93 4.75 -6.10 -23.91
N ARG A 94 6.04 -6.25 -23.59
CA ARG A 94 6.62 -7.54 -23.20
C ARG A 94 6.06 -8.08 -21.88
N HIS A 95 5.75 -7.20 -20.92
CA HIS A 95 5.17 -7.53 -19.62
C HIS A 95 3.89 -6.72 -19.41
N TRP A 96 2.72 -7.35 -19.60
CA TRP A 96 1.43 -6.68 -19.42
C TRP A 96 0.99 -6.71 -17.95
N LEU A 97 1.00 -7.89 -17.34
CA LEU A 97 0.68 -8.14 -15.94
C LEU A 97 1.60 -9.22 -15.37
N PRO A 98 1.79 -9.29 -14.04
CA PRO A 98 2.56 -10.35 -13.42
C PRO A 98 2.03 -11.74 -13.78
N GLY A 99 2.92 -12.64 -14.16
CA GLY A 99 2.57 -14.00 -14.59
C GLY A 99 2.08 -14.06 -16.03
N SER A 100 2.05 -12.95 -16.78
CA SER A 100 1.59 -12.95 -18.18
C SER A 100 2.45 -13.81 -19.10
N THR A 101 3.73 -14.04 -18.74
CA THR A 101 4.64 -14.92 -19.48
C THR A 101 4.51 -16.40 -19.12
N LEU A 102 3.80 -16.75 -18.03
CA LEU A 102 3.62 -18.13 -17.59
C LEU A 102 2.56 -18.87 -18.44
N HIS A 103 2.61 -20.21 -18.41
CA HIS A 103 1.58 -21.05 -19.02
C HIS A 103 0.23 -20.79 -18.35
N HIS A 104 -0.88 -20.87 -19.09
CA HIS A 104 -2.21 -20.48 -18.63
C HIS A 104 -2.59 -21.09 -17.26
N ASP A 105 -2.23 -22.36 -17.04
CA ASP A 105 -2.55 -23.11 -15.81
C ASP A 105 -1.68 -22.73 -14.61
N GLU A 106 -0.54 -22.07 -14.86
CA GLU A 106 0.45 -21.64 -13.88
C GLU A 106 0.28 -20.15 -13.50
N ARG A 107 -0.61 -19.44 -14.20
CA ARG A 107 -0.88 -18.03 -13.98
C ARG A 107 -1.58 -17.79 -12.65
N PRO A 108 -1.37 -16.61 -12.04
CA PRO A 108 -2.15 -16.22 -10.88
C PRO A 108 -3.65 -16.19 -11.23
N ARG A 109 -4.49 -16.74 -10.35
CA ARG A 109 -5.95 -16.73 -10.53
C ARG A 109 -6.55 -15.34 -10.42
N ALA A 110 -5.86 -14.45 -9.72
CA ALA A 110 -6.21 -13.05 -9.66
C ALA A 110 -4.99 -12.17 -9.36
N ILE A 111 -5.09 -10.91 -9.75
CA ILE A 111 -4.11 -9.87 -9.43
C ILE A 111 -4.85 -8.72 -8.75
N ILE A 112 -4.39 -8.37 -7.55
CA ILE A 112 -4.97 -7.34 -6.71
C ILE A 112 -3.97 -6.19 -6.59
N ARG A 113 -4.37 -5.02 -7.08
CA ARG A 113 -3.64 -3.78 -6.93
C ARG A 113 -4.07 -3.10 -5.64
N ILE A 114 -3.08 -2.61 -4.88
CA ILE A 114 -3.28 -1.82 -3.66
C ILE A 114 -2.74 -0.42 -3.90
N ASN A 115 -3.59 0.60 -3.72
CA ASN A 115 -3.15 2.00 -3.74
C ASN A 115 -3.35 2.61 -2.34
N ILE A 116 -2.35 3.36 -1.89
CA ILE A 116 -2.34 4.05 -0.59
C ILE A 116 -1.94 5.51 -0.72
N ASP A 117 -1.74 6.00 -1.95
CA ASP A 117 -1.37 7.39 -2.20
C ASP A 117 -2.52 8.30 -1.78
N ALA A 118 -2.22 9.31 -0.96
CA ALA A 118 -3.20 10.24 -0.44
C ALA A 118 -3.71 11.22 -1.52
N ASP A 119 -2.96 11.37 -2.62
CA ASP A 119 -3.32 12.25 -3.74
C ASP A 119 -4.18 11.52 -4.77
N GLU A 120 -4.09 10.19 -4.85
CA GLU A 120 -4.90 9.37 -5.77
C GLU A 120 -6.11 8.72 -5.08
N VAL A 121 -5.99 8.34 -3.80
CA VAL A 121 -7.05 7.66 -3.05
C VAL A 121 -7.90 8.68 -2.30
N PRO A 122 -9.23 8.71 -2.49
CA PRO A 122 -10.08 9.65 -1.80
C PRO A 122 -10.03 9.43 -0.29
N GLN A 123 -9.90 10.53 0.46
CA GLN A 123 -9.87 10.50 1.91
C GLN A 123 -11.31 10.46 2.45
N PRO A 124 -11.72 9.41 3.17
CA PRO A 124 -13.05 9.37 3.76
C PRO A 124 -13.14 10.42 4.86
N VAL A 125 -14.23 11.20 4.89
CA VAL A 125 -14.47 12.26 5.90
C VAL A 125 -15.60 11.94 6.88
N GLY A 126 -16.37 10.89 6.60
CA GLY A 126 -17.43 10.36 7.45
C GLY A 126 -18.19 9.26 6.71
N SER A 127 -19.18 8.69 7.38
CA SER A 127 -20.12 7.75 6.74
C SER A 127 -21.53 8.02 7.22
N THR A 128 -22.47 8.05 6.28
CA THR A 128 -23.91 8.10 6.58
C THR A 128 -24.50 6.72 6.34
N HIS A 129 -24.99 6.07 7.38
CA HIS A 129 -25.71 4.81 7.24
C HIS A 129 -27.14 5.11 6.83
N LEU A 130 -27.46 4.85 5.57
CA LEU A 130 -28.83 4.84 5.07
C LEU A 130 -29.52 3.60 5.63
N ALA A 131 -30.51 3.81 6.49
CA ALA A 131 -31.23 2.70 7.06
C ALA A 131 -32.10 2.02 6.00
N LYS A 132 -32.18 0.68 6.03
CA LYS A 132 -32.93 -0.12 5.05
C LYS A 132 -34.46 -0.02 5.21
N ALA A 133 -34.96 0.56 6.31
CA ALA A 133 -36.38 0.76 6.56
C ALA A 133 -36.77 2.21 6.24
N GLU A 134 -37.92 2.39 5.56
CA GLU A 134 -38.44 3.70 5.10
C GLU A 134 -38.57 4.76 6.21
N ASP A 135 -38.61 4.35 7.49
CA ASP A 135 -38.97 5.22 8.62
C ASP A 135 -37.84 5.46 9.63
N SER A 136 -36.60 5.12 9.27
CA SER A 136 -35.43 5.32 10.13
C SER A 136 -34.51 6.40 9.59
N ALA A 137 -34.28 7.44 10.41
CA ALA A 137 -33.40 8.54 10.08
C ALA A 137 -31.96 8.04 9.80
N PRO A 138 -31.27 8.60 8.79
CA PRO A 138 -29.89 8.26 8.50
C PRO A 138 -29.02 8.52 9.74
N LYS A 139 -28.12 7.59 10.03
CA LYS A 139 -27.20 7.73 11.16
C LYS A 139 -25.83 8.12 10.64
N ASP A 140 -25.46 9.36 10.91
CA ASP A 140 -24.13 9.87 10.61
C ASP A 140 -23.12 9.35 11.64
N GLN A 141 -21.99 8.87 11.13
CA GLN A 141 -20.82 8.49 11.90
C GLN A 141 -19.63 9.29 11.41
N ALA A 142 -18.89 9.87 12.37
CA ALA A 142 -17.68 10.65 12.07
C ALA A 142 -16.53 9.78 11.54
N THR A 143 -16.58 8.47 11.71
CA THR A 143 -15.54 7.54 11.30
C THR A 143 -16.13 6.32 10.64
N ALA A 144 -15.43 5.83 9.62
CA ALA A 144 -15.77 4.61 8.92
C ALA A 144 -14.65 3.58 9.14
N THR A 145 -15.02 2.33 9.40
CA THR A 145 -14.06 1.23 9.59
C THR A 145 -14.41 -0.01 8.75
N THR A 146 -15.52 0.01 8.03
CA THR A 146 -15.95 -1.10 7.17
C THR A 146 -15.35 -0.97 5.77
N LEU A 147 -15.29 -2.07 5.03
CA LEU A 147 -14.96 -2.03 3.61
C LEU A 147 -16.16 -1.49 2.83
N TYR A 148 -15.93 -0.56 1.91
CA TYR A 148 -16.96 0.00 1.04
C TYR A 148 -16.63 -0.33 -0.40
N GLU A 149 -17.61 -0.80 -1.15
CA GLU A 149 -17.55 -0.87 -2.60
C GLU A 149 -17.94 0.50 -3.16
N VAL A 150 -17.10 1.05 -4.02
CA VAL A 150 -17.36 2.30 -4.72
C VAL A 150 -18.10 1.97 -6.00
N THR A 151 -19.34 2.45 -6.08
CA THR A 151 -20.09 2.43 -7.33
C THR A 151 -19.50 3.49 -8.26
N THR A 152 -18.87 3.05 -9.35
CA THR A 152 -18.29 3.92 -10.37
C THR A 152 -19.20 3.97 -11.59
N ASP A 153 -19.43 5.15 -12.15
CA ASP A 153 -20.21 5.31 -13.40
C ASP A 153 -19.52 4.64 -14.60
N PHE A 154 -18.19 4.50 -14.54
CA PHE A 154 -17.36 3.87 -15.56
C PHE A 154 -16.28 3.00 -14.90
N GLY A 155 -15.99 1.84 -15.50
CA GLY A 155 -14.94 0.93 -15.06
C GLY A 155 -15.43 -0.17 -14.13
N SER A 156 -14.48 -0.93 -13.59
CA SER A 156 -14.74 -2.00 -12.63
C SER A 156 -14.85 -1.42 -11.21
N PRO A 157 -15.68 -2.01 -10.33
CA PRO A 157 -15.82 -1.54 -8.97
C PRO A 157 -14.49 -1.59 -8.22
N VAL A 158 -14.29 -0.61 -7.34
CA VAL A 158 -13.12 -0.46 -6.49
C VAL A 158 -13.56 -0.53 -5.04
N TRP A 159 -12.77 -1.17 -4.17
CA TRP A 159 -13.07 -1.22 -2.76
C TRP A 159 -12.17 -0.26 -1.99
N ILE A 160 -12.76 0.55 -1.12
CA ILE A 160 -12.03 1.44 -0.22
C ILE A 160 -12.14 0.88 1.18
N LEU A 161 -10.98 0.70 1.82
CA LEU A 161 -10.85 0.38 3.23
C LEU A 161 -10.40 1.63 4.00
N PRO A 162 -11.33 2.32 4.68
CA PRO A 162 -10.99 3.41 5.58
C PRO A 162 -10.20 2.89 6.79
N THR A 163 -9.22 3.69 7.20
CA THR A 163 -8.42 3.47 8.40
C THR A 163 -8.50 4.71 9.29
N VAL A 164 -8.96 4.49 10.53
CA VAL A 164 -8.97 5.47 11.60
C VAL A 164 -7.61 5.39 12.31
N PRO A 165 -6.73 6.40 12.18
CA PRO A 165 -5.47 6.39 12.93
C PRO A 165 -5.71 6.52 14.45
N ARG A 166 -4.77 5.97 15.22
CA ARG A 166 -4.76 6.01 16.69
C ARG A 166 -4.86 7.42 17.29
N SER A 167 -4.46 8.45 16.55
CA SER A 167 -4.59 9.84 16.97
C SER A 167 -6.06 10.27 17.16
N TYR A 168 -7.02 9.55 16.57
CA TYR A 168 -8.44 9.81 16.75
C TYR A 168 -8.91 9.65 18.19
N ASP A 169 -8.53 8.54 18.84
CA ASP A 169 -8.88 8.29 20.24
C ASP A 169 -7.99 9.07 21.22
N GLY A 170 -7.13 9.93 20.65
CA GLY A 170 -6.72 11.15 21.27
C GLY A 170 -5.46 11.06 22.11
N ALA A 171 -4.81 9.91 22.30
CA ALA A 171 -3.50 9.78 22.98
C ALA A 171 -3.27 10.75 24.18
N LYS A 172 -4.32 11.02 24.98
CA LYS A 172 -4.39 12.03 26.07
C LYS A 172 -4.49 13.54 25.69
N ALA A 173 -4.38 13.91 24.41
CA ALA A 173 -4.49 15.28 23.87
C ALA A 173 -5.88 15.65 23.28
N GLY A 174 -6.79 14.68 23.11
CA GLY A 174 -8.15 14.90 22.58
C GLY A 174 -8.28 14.65 21.07
N ARG A 175 -9.50 14.75 20.53
CA ARG A 175 -9.85 14.45 19.13
C ARG A 175 -9.54 15.60 18.17
N LEU A 176 -8.27 16.01 18.10
CA LEU A 176 -7.84 17.12 17.24
C LEU A 176 -7.96 16.73 15.76
N GLY A 177 -8.67 17.54 14.96
CA GLY A 177 -8.97 17.25 13.56
C GLY A 177 -10.33 16.58 13.31
N ALA A 178 -11.13 16.31 14.35
CA ALA A 178 -12.48 15.74 14.18
C ALA A 178 -13.55 16.79 13.87
N GLU A 179 -13.49 17.96 14.52
CA GLU A 179 -14.53 19.01 14.42
C GLU A 179 -14.03 20.30 13.74
N TYR A 180 -12.72 20.56 13.82
CA TYR A 180 -12.09 21.76 13.28
C TYR A 180 -10.72 21.42 12.69
N THR A 181 -10.17 22.33 11.89
CA THR A 181 -8.92 22.10 11.15
C THR A 181 -7.72 22.72 11.86
N ARG A 182 -6.51 22.41 11.38
CA ARG A 182 -5.26 22.95 11.92
C ARG A 182 -5.19 24.48 11.83
N TRP A 183 -5.98 25.10 10.97
CA TRP A 183 -6.12 26.55 10.85
C TRP A 183 -6.81 27.19 12.06
N ASP A 184 -7.69 26.42 12.72
CA ASP A 184 -8.44 26.85 13.89
C ASP A 184 -7.76 26.42 15.21
N ALA A 185 -6.52 25.92 15.13
CA ALA A 185 -5.76 25.41 16.26
C ALA A 185 -5.53 26.49 17.33
N LYS A 186 -5.84 26.17 18.58
CA LYS A 186 -5.64 27.13 19.67
C LYS A 186 -4.16 27.28 20.00
N ARG A 187 -3.74 28.54 20.16
CA ARG A 187 -2.36 28.90 20.54
C ARG A 187 -2.12 28.59 22.02
N SER A 188 -0.85 28.45 22.39
CA SER A 188 -0.46 28.32 23.79
C SER A 188 -0.73 29.61 24.54
N VAL A 189 -1.37 29.50 25.70
CA VAL A 189 -1.57 30.60 26.63
C VAL A 189 -0.72 30.32 27.86
N ALA A 190 0.32 31.14 28.04
CA ALA A 190 1.12 31.13 29.25
C ALA A 190 0.43 32.03 30.29
N SER A 191 -0.01 31.43 31.40
CA SER A 191 -0.57 32.12 32.55
C SER A 191 0.00 31.54 33.84
N ASP A 192 0.13 32.39 34.85
CA ASP A 192 0.52 32.00 36.22
C ASP A 192 -0.61 31.21 36.90
N ASN A 193 -1.87 31.48 36.53
CA ASN A 193 -3.02 30.68 36.93
C ASN A 193 -3.03 29.34 36.17
N LYS A 194 -3.09 28.24 36.91
CA LYS A 194 -3.10 26.88 36.35
C LYS A 194 -4.32 26.61 35.46
N GLU A 195 -5.45 27.25 35.74
CA GLU A 195 -6.71 27.08 35.01
C GLU A 195 -6.70 27.75 33.62
N ASP A 196 -6.00 28.88 33.50
CA ASP A 196 -5.88 29.64 32.24
C ASP A 196 -4.72 29.13 31.36
N ARG A 197 -3.84 28.28 31.92
CA ARG A 197 -2.68 27.75 31.22
C ARG A 197 -3.10 26.68 30.21
N ARG A 198 -2.96 26.99 28.93
CA ARG A 198 -3.24 26.05 27.82
C ARG A 198 -1.98 25.76 27.02
N LYS A 199 -1.69 24.48 26.77
CA LYS A 199 -0.70 24.10 25.76
C LYS A 199 -1.29 24.32 24.36
N GLY A 200 -0.47 24.78 23.42
CA GLY A 200 -0.89 24.95 22.04
C GLY A 200 -1.26 23.60 21.40
N GLU A 201 -2.27 23.62 20.53
CA GLU A 201 -2.77 22.44 19.81
C GLU A 201 -1.99 22.20 18.50
N MET A 202 -1.25 23.21 18.03
CA MET A 202 -0.42 23.13 16.82
C MET A 202 0.66 22.02 16.85
N PRO A 203 1.45 21.81 17.93
CA PRO A 203 2.46 20.75 17.97
C PRO A 203 1.86 19.34 18.18
N GLN A 204 0.55 19.21 18.39
CA GLN A 204 -0.08 17.91 18.62
C GLN A 204 -0.30 17.17 17.29
N ASN A 205 -0.54 15.87 17.38
CA ASN A 205 -0.89 15.05 16.22
C ASN A 205 -2.35 15.28 15.84
N TRP A 206 -2.57 15.78 14.63
CA TRP A 206 -3.90 15.97 14.06
C TRP A 206 -4.35 14.69 13.38
N TYR A 207 -5.60 14.31 13.64
CA TYR A 207 -6.24 13.18 13.00
C TYR A 207 -6.53 13.48 11.53
N SER A 208 -6.26 12.50 10.68
CA SER A 208 -6.74 12.45 9.29
C SER A 208 -7.04 11.01 8.94
N MET A 209 -8.26 10.71 8.50
CA MET A 209 -8.55 9.39 7.95
C MET A 209 -7.71 9.14 6.71
N LYS A 210 -7.36 7.88 6.51
CA LYS A 210 -6.71 7.42 5.28
C LYS A 210 -7.53 6.30 4.66
N GLY A 211 -7.59 6.28 3.34
CA GLY A 211 -8.15 5.16 2.58
C GLY A 211 -7.03 4.23 2.10
N THR A 212 -7.34 2.95 2.02
CA THR A 212 -6.58 1.99 1.21
C THR A 212 -7.50 1.52 0.10
N GLU A 213 -7.10 1.77 -1.14
CA GLU A 213 -7.79 1.29 -2.32
C GLU A 213 -7.38 -0.17 -2.58
N ILE A 214 -8.37 -1.03 -2.76
CA ILE A 214 -8.22 -2.43 -3.12
C ILE A 214 -8.91 -2.63 -4.46
N TYR A 215 -8.12 -2.96 -5.47
CA TYR A 215 -8.61 -3.15 -6.83
C TYR A 215 -8.23 -4.54 -7.38
N PRO A 216 -9.15 -5.52 -7.32
CA PRO A 216 -9.02 -6.79 -8.04
C PRO A 216 -9.09 -6.52 -9.56
N LEU A 217 -7.93 -6.50 -10.22
CA LEU A 217 -7.80 -6.10 -11.62
C LEU A 217 -8.23 -7.20 -12.59
N THR A 218 -7.76 -8.43 -12.33
CA THR A 218 -8.10 -9.61 -13.10
C THR A 218 -8.47 -10.71 -12.11
N CYS A 219 -9.57 -11.40 -12.40
CA CYS A 219 -10.06 -12.53 -11.64
C CYS A 219 -10.44 -13.60 -12.66
N ALA A 220 -10.08 -14.85 -12.40
CA ALA A 220 -10.64 -15.99 -13.11
C ALA A 220 -12.16 -16.07 -12.88
N ASP A 221 -12.89 -16.67 -13.82
CA ASP A 221 -14.36 -16.69 -13.83
C ASP A 221 -15.00 -17.31 -12.57
N ASP A 222 -14.28 -18.19 -11.88
CA ASP A 222 -14.70 -18.86 -10.64
C ASP A 222 -14.28 -18.11 -9.36
N VAL A 223 -13.57 -16.98 -9.48
CA VAL A 223 -13.06 -16.21 -8.34
C VAL A 223 -13.85 -14.91 -8.19
N SER A 224 -14.55 -14.76 -7.06
CA SER A 224 -15.28 -13.53 -6.75
C SER A 224 -14.34 -12.38 -6.37
N ALA A 225 -14.43 -11.27 -7.10
CA ALA A 225 -13.71 -10.03 -6.81
C ALA A 225 -14.05 -9.47 -5.42
N GLU A 226 -15.32 -9.54 -5.00
CA GLU A 226 -15.76 -9.13 -3.66
C GLU A 226 -15.08 -9.98 -2.58
N ALA A 227 -15.05 -11.30 -2.76
CA ALA A 227 -14.42 -12.21 -1.80
C ALA A 227 -12.90 -11.94 -1.69
N LEU A 228 -12.24 -11.61 -2.80
CA LEU A 228 -10.84 -11.20 -2.80
C LEU A 228 -10.62 -9.87 -2.08
N ALA A 229 -11.48 -8.88 -2.31
CA ALA A 229 -11.40 -7.59 -1.64
C ALA A 229 -11.59 -7.73 -0.12
N ILE A 230 -12.58 -8.51 0.31
CA ILE A 230 -12.83 -8.82 1.73
C ILE A 230 -11.63 -9.55 2.35
N THR A 231 -11.08 -10.54 1.65
CA THR A 231 -9.93 -11.31 2.13
C THR A 231 -8.69 -10.42 2.26
N THR A 232 -8.45 -9.57 1.26
CA THR A 232 -7.37 -8.58 1.29
C THR A 232 -7.53 -7.60 2.45
N ALA A 233 -8.74 -7.08 2.67
CA ALA A 233 -9.03 -6.22 3.81
C ALA A 233 -8.78 -6.93 5.14
N LYS A 234 -9.17 -8.20 5.28
CA LYS A 234 -8.87 -9.02 6.48
C LYS A 234 -7.37 -9.22 6.67
N LEU A 235 -6.59 -9.36 5.59
CA LEU A 235 -5.13 -9.43 5.70
C LEU A 235 -4.52 -8.09 6.16
N CYS A 236 -5.14 -6.94 5.86
CA CYS A 236 -4.74 -5.66 6.44
C CYS A 236 -4.99 -5.57 7.97
N HIS A 237 -5.83 -6.45 8.52
CA HIS A 237 -6.10 -6.53 9.95
C HIS A 237 -5.17 -7.48 10.72
N GLN A 238 -4.35 -8.26 10.03
CA GLN A 238 -3.51 -9.29 10.64
C GLN A 238 -2.07 -8.79 10.87
N ALA A 239 -1.95 -7.57 11.38
CA ALA A 239 -0.66 -6.99 11.67
C ALA A 239 0.07 -7.79 12.78
N GLN A 240 1.34 -8.12 12.56
CA GLN A 240 2.09 -9.01 13.46
C GLN A 240 2.48 -8.36 14.80
N PHE A 241 2.73 -7.04 14.81
CA PHE A 241 3.37 -6.35 15.94
C PHE A 241 2.52 -5.24 16.59
N TRP A 242 1.29 -5.00 16.10
CA TRP A 242 0.45 -3.90 16.58
C TRP A 242 -1.04 -4.20 16.38
N ASP A 243 -1.88 -3.64 17.25
CA ASP A 243 -3.33 -3.84 17.25
C ASP A 243 -4.09 -3.08 16.14
N SER A 244 -3.38 -2.26 15.37
CA SER A 244 -3.98 -1.38 14.37
C SER A 244 -3.77 -1.95 12.98
N ARG A 245 -4.58 -1.47 12.03
CA ARG A 245 -4.57 -1.96 10.66
C ARG A 245 -3.31 -1.54 9.92
N THR A 246 -2.71 -2.47 9.19
CA THR A 246 -1.69 -2.15 8.19
C THR A 246 -2.35 -1.57 6.94
N ARG A 247 -1.66 -0.61 6.30
CA ARG A 247 -2.11 -0.05 5.00
C ARG A 247 -1.96 -1.04 3.85
N TYR A 248 -1.11 -2.05 4.02
CA TYR A 248 -0.91 -3.14 3.08
C TYR A 248 -1.33 -4.47 3.71
N PRO A 249 -1.85 -5.43 2.93
CA PRO A 249 -2.10 -6.78 3.43
C PRO A 249 -0.79 -7.43 3.90
N VAL A 250 -0.83 -8.31 4.92
CA VAL A 250 0.37 -8.87 5.57
C VAL A 250 1.48 -9.34 4.59
N PRO A 251 1.18 -10.10 3.52
CA PRO A 251 2.24 -10.56 2.61
C PRO A 251 2.96 -9.41 1.90
N LEU A 252 2.21 -8.42 1.40
CA LEU A 252 2.78 -7.25 0.74
C LEU A 252 3.51 -6.34 1.75
N HIS A 253 2.98 -6.23 2.97
CA HIS A 253 3.63 -5.49 4.05
C HIS A 253 4.97 -6.13 4.43
N ALA A 254 5.03 -7.47 4.55
CA ALA A 254 6.25 -8.20 4.86
C ALA A 254 7.29 -8.05 3.73
N ALA A 255 6.88 -8.16 2.47
CA ALA A 255 7.77 -7.92 1.33
C ALA A 255 8.36 -6.50 1.35
N LYS A 256 7.53 -5.49 1.63
CA LYS A 256 7.97 -4.09 1.77
C LYS A 256 8.92 -3.89 2.95
N GLN A 257 8.61 -4.47 4.12
CA GLN A 257 9.49 -4.41 5.28
C GLN A 257 10.85 -5.08 5.02
N MET A 258 10.87 -6.19 4.29
CA MET A 258 12.12 -6.85 3.92
C MET A 258 13.07 -5.90 3.16
N ASP A 259 12.53 -5.05 2.27
CA ASP A 259 13.28 -4.03 1.54
C ASP A 259 13.62 -2.81 2.42
N GLU A 260 12.63 -2.26 3.14
CA GLU A 260 12.82 -1.08 4.01
C GLU A 260 13.83 -1.33 5.16
N ASP A 261 13.92 -2.58 5.61
CA ASP A 261 14.86 -2.97 6.66
C ASP A 261 16.27 -3.27 6.13
N HIS A 262 16.46 -3.31 4.81
CA HIS A 262 17.74 -3.63 4.20
C HIS A 262 18.81 -2.59 4.59
N PRO A 263 20.02 -3.02 5.03
CA PRO A 263 21.04 -2.10 5.53
C PRO A 263 21.44 -1.01 4.53
N GLN A 264 21.45 -1.33 3.23
CA GLN A 264 21.77 -0.34 2.21
C GLN A 264 20.65 0.68 2.01
N TYR A 265 19.38 0.26 2.00
CA TYR A 265 18.23 1.16 1.88
C TYR A 265 18.20 2.17 3.03
N ARG A 266 18.40 1.68 4.26
CA ARG A 266 18.47 2.54 5.45
C ARG A 266 19.60 3.56 5.37
N ARG A 267 20.74 3.20 4.76
CA ARG A 267 21.86 4.14 4.53
C ARG A 267 21.54 5.18 3.47
N THR A 268 20.92 4.80 2.36
CA THR A 268 20.55 5.75 1.29
C THR A 268 19.52 6.76 1.76
N ILE A 269 18.49 6.32 2.48
CA ILE A 269 17.47 7.25 3.01
C ILE A 269 18.06 8.19 4.05
N ALA A 270 18.94 7.70 4.94
CA ALA A 270 19.60 8.57 5.90
C ALA A 270 20.39 9.69 5.19
N TYR A 271 21.11 9.34 4.12
CA TYR A 271 21.85 10.29 3.29
C TYR A 271 20.95 11.28 2.53
N GLU A 272 19.85 10.81 1.92
CA GLU A 272 18.88 11.68 1.24
C GLU A 272 18.17 12.62 2.22
N ALA A 273 17.85 12.15 3.43
CA ALA A 273 17.26 12.97 4.48
C ALA A 273 18.24 14.06 4.97
N GLU A 274 19.54 13.76 5.08
CA GLU A 274 20.58 14.75 5.40
C GLU A 274 20.73 15.80 4.29
N LEU A 275 20.69 15.40 3.02
CA LEU A 275 20.74 16.32 1.89
C LEU A 275 19.52 17.26 1.80
N VAL A 276 18.34 16.81 2.25
CA VAL A 276 17.13 17.65 2.30
C VAL A 276 17.17 18.65 3.47
N ILE A 277 18.02 18.42 4.49
CA ILE A 277 18.19 19.33 5.62
C ILE A 277 19.16 20.48 5.30
N GLU A 278 20.00 20.36 4.27
CA GLU A 278 20.87 21.46 3.81
C GLU A 278 20.36 22.18 2.53
N PRO A 279 19.38 23.09 2.67
CA PRO A 279 19.34 24.26 1.81
C PRO A 279 19.30 25.51 2.69
N GLY A 280 20.46 26.08 3.03
CA GLY A 280 20.47 27.30 3.83
C GLY A 280 21.78 27.83 4.41
N ILE A 281 22.96 27.40 3.93
CA ILE A 281 24.21 28.09 4.27
C ILE A 281 24.88 28.55 2.97
N GLU A 282 24.32 29.60 2.37
CA GLU A 282 25.14 30.55 1.63
C GLU A 282 25.66 31.57 2.64
N GLU A 283 26.96 31.47 2.92
CA GLU A 283 27.71 32.43 3.73
C GLU A 283 27.63 33.82 3.07
N THR A 284 27.24 34.83 3.85
CA THR A 284 27.55 36.23 3.61
C THR A 284 28.31 36.80 4.79
#